data_AF-A0A2A2RCE1-F1
#
_entry.id   AF-A0A2A2RCE1-F1
#
_cell.length_a   1.000
_cell.length_b   1.000
_cell.length_c   1.000
_cell.angle_alpha   90.00
_cell.angle_beta   90.00
_cell.angle_gamma   90.00
#
_symmetry.space_group_name_H-M   'P 1'
#
loop_
_entity.id
_entity.type
_entity.pdbx_description
1 polymer ?
#
loop_
_entity_poly.entity_id
_entity_poly.type
_entity_poly.pdbx_seq_one_letter_code
_entity_poly.pdbx_strand_id
1 'polypeptide(L)' 'MRISVELDDALVAEVIALTGERNKSPAVARAVREFVVRAKAREFGRLIREGAFDYPEPQAAEEKLNPVPPLPAAGPG' A
#
# COMPACT_ATOMS: atom_id res chain seq x y z
N MET A 1 -2.42 -19.93 -11.06
CA MET A 1 -1.46 -20.84 -10.40
C MET A 1 -2.24 -21.85 -9.58
N ARG A 2 -1.87 -23.14 -9.59
CA ARG A 2 -2.51 -24.19 -8.78
C ARG A 2 -1.46 -24.80 -7.86
N ILE A 3 -1.80 -24.94 -6.59
CA ILE A 3 -0.94 -25.48 -5.52
C ILE A 3 -1.78 -26.41 -4.66
N SER A 4 -1.15 -27.42 -4.08
CA SER A 4 -1.75 -28.34 -3.12
C SER A 4 -1.19 -28.02 -1.74
N VAL A 5 -2.07 -27.87 -0.75
CA VAL A 5 -1.71 -27.59 0.64
C VAL A 5 -2.58 -28.45 1.55
N GLU A 6 -2.00 -28.93 2.64
CA GLU A 6 -2.73 -29.64 3.69
C GLU A 6 -3.25 -28.62 4.70
N LEU A 7 -4.54 -28.69 4.99
CA LEU A 7 -5.24 -27.78 5.90
C LEU A 7 -6.19 -28.61 6.75
N ASP A 8 -6.29 -28.24 8.02
CA ASP A 8 -7.24 -28.86 8.93
C ASP A 8 -8.68 -28.52 8.51
N ASP A 9 -9.59 -29.49 8.53
CA ASP A 9 -10.96 -29.28 8.03
C ASP A 9 -11.73 -28.27 8.90
N ALA A 10 -11.44 -28.23 10.21
CA ALA A 10 -11.99 -27.25 11.13
C ALA A 10 -11.57 -25.82 10.73
N LEU A 11 -10.30 -25.61 10.38
CA LEU A 11 -9.79 -24.32 9.94
C LEU A 11 -10.44 -23.89 8.62
N VAL A 12 -10.63 -24.82 7.67
CA VAL A 12 -11.29 -24.50 6.40
C VAL A 12 -12.76 -24.11 6.63
N ALA A 13 -13.45 -24.78 7.55
CA ALA A 13 -14.82 -24.43 7.92
C ALA A 13 -14.92 -23.02 8.52
N GLU A 14 -13.98 -22.65 9.40
CA GLU A 14 -13.89 -21.28 9.94
C GLU A 14 -13.62 -20.25 8.83
N VAL A 15 -12.70 -20.55 7.90
CA VAL A 15 -12.40 -19.65 6.77
C VAL A 15 -13.63 -19.44 5.89
N ILE A 16 -14.39 -20.50 5.61
CA ILE A 16 -15.67 -20.42 4.88
C ILE A 16 -16.66 -19.51 5.62
N ALA A 17 -16.83 -19.72 6.93
CA ALA A 17 -17.73 -18.91 7.75
C ALA A 17 -17.31 -17.42 7.78
N LEU A 18 -16.02 -17.13 7.93
CA LEU A 18 -15.48 -15.77 7.97
C LEU A 18 -15.55 -15.05 6.62
N THR A 19 -15.32 -15.77 5.53
CA THR A 19 -15.32 -15.17 4.19
C THR A 19 -16.73 -15.07 3.58
N GLY A 20 -17.68 -15.88 4.05
CA GLY A 20 -19.03 -15.99 3.50
C GLY A 20 -19.09 -16.73 2.17
N GLU A 21 -17.99 -17.35 1.75
CA GLU A 21 -17.90 -18.15 0.53
C GLU A 21 -18.53 -19.53 0.74
N ARG A 22 -19.08 -20.14 -0.31
CA ARG A 22 -19.72 -21.47 -0.22
C ARG A 22 -18.78 -22.64 -0.45
N ASN A 23 -17.66 -22.38 -1.13
CA ASN A 23 -16.73 -23.41 -1.60
C ASN A 23 -15.35 -23.21 -0.96
N LYS A 24 -14.63 -24.30 -0.69
CA LYS A 24 -13.29 -24.28 -0.07
C LYS A 24 -12.29 -23.39 -0.83
N SER A 25 -12.22 -23.55 -2.16
CA SER A 25 -11.26 -22.84 -3.01
C SER A 25 -11.40 -21.30 -2.98
N PRO A 26 -12.58 -20.70 -3.28
CA PRO A 26 -12.74 -19.24 -3.19
C PRO A 26 -12.58 -18.72 -1.76
N ALA A 27 -12.98 -19.47 -0.74
CA ALA A 27 -12.80 -19.09 0.66
C ALA A 27 -11.31 -18.90 1.00
N VAL A 28 -10.48 -19.90 0.68
CA VAL A 28 -9.03 -19.85 0.92
C VAL A 28 -8.38 -18.76 0.07
N ALA A 29 -8.74 -18.64 -1.21
CA ALA A 29 -8.19 -17.62 -2.09
C ALA A 29 -8.47 -16.19 -1.57
N ARG A 30 -9.69 -15.95 -1.09
CA ARG A 30 -10.09 -14.67 -0.50
C ARG A 30 -9.34 -14.41 0.80
N ALA A 31 -9.26 -15.40 1.69
CA ALA A 31 -8.55 -15.28 2.97
C ALA A 31 -7.07 -14.91 2.75
N VAL A 32 -6.38 -15.57 1.81
CA VAL A 32 -5.00 -15.26 1.46
C VAL A 32 -4.86 -13.83 0.93
N ARG A 33 -5.76 -13.39 0.04
CA ARG A 33 -5.74 -12.02 -0.48
C ARG A 33 -5.91 -10.99 0.64
N GLU A 34 -6.88 -11.18 1.51
CA GLU A 34 -7.13 -10.28 2.63
C GLU A 34 -5.97 -10.26 3.64
N PHE A 35 -5.33 -11.41 3.89
CA PHE A 35 -4.14 -11.49 4.74
C PHE A 35 -3.02 -10.60 4.21
N VAL A 36 -2.71 -10.69 2.91
CA VAL A 36 -1.67 -9.87 2.27
C VAL A 36 -2.02 -8.38 2.35
N VAL A 37 -3.27 -8.00 2.06
CA VAL A 37 -3.72 -6.60 2.14
C VAL A 37 -3.58 -6.06 3.56
N ARG A 38 -4.02 -6.81 4.58
CA ARG A 38 -3.90 -6.41 5.99
C ARG A 38 -2.44 -6.31 6.43
N ALA A 39 -1.57 -7.21 5.99
CA ALA A 39 -0.14 -7.16 6.28
C ALA A 39 0.50 -5.88 5.70
N LYS A 40 0.22 -5.59 4.42
CA LYS A 40 0.70 -4.37 3.75
C LYS A 40 0.16 -3.10 4.40
N ALA A 41 -1.10 -3.07 4.81
CA ALA A 41 -1.67 -1.92 5.51
C ALA A 41 -0.97 -1.63 6.85
N ARG A 42 -0.62 -2.67 7.62
CA ARG A 42 0.16 -2.51 8.86
C ARG A 42 1.56 -1.96 8.61
N GLU A 43 2.22 -2.47 7.58
CA GLU A 43 3.54 -1.98 7.15
C GLU A 43 3.49 -0.53 6.68
N PHE A 44 2.50 -0.18 5.86
CA PHE A 44 2.31 1.19 5.41
C PHE A 44 2.08 2.16 6.58
N GLY A 45 1.26 1.77 7.56
CA GLY A 45 1.07 2.57 8.78
C GLY A 45 2.35 2.72 9.61
N ARG A 46 3.26 1.73 9.58
CA ARG A 46 4.58 1.84 10.21
C ARG A 46 5.44 2.86 9.46
N LEU A 47 5.52 2.76 8.13
CA LEU A 47 6.30 3.67 7.29
C LEU A 47 5.85 5.14 7.40
N ILE A 48 4.54 5.39 7.52
CA ILE A 48 4.03 6.74 7.80
C ILE A 48 4.57 7.28 9.13
N ARG A 49 4.54 6.47 10.20
CA ARG A 49 5.04 6.91 11.52
C ARG A 49 6.55 7.10 11.56
N GLU A 50 7.29 6.38 10.72
CA GLU A 50 8.75 6.48 10.61
C GLU A 50 9.20 7.64 9.70
N GLY A 51 8.28 8.45 9.16
CA GLY A 51 8.63 9.58 8.32
C GLY A 51 9.20 9.17 6.95
N ALA A 52 8.97 7.93 6.50
CA ALA A 52 9.48 7.44 5.21
C ALA A 52 8.93 8.22 4.00
N PHE A 53 7.87 9.01 4.22
CA PHE A 53 7.25 9.88 3.22
C PHE A 53 7.33 11.36 3.61
N ASP A 54 8.21 11.73 4.54
CA ASP A 54 8.46 13.13 4.85
C ASP A 54 9.05 13.80 3.60
N TYR A 55 8.26 14.68 2.99
CA TYR A 55 8.73 15.53 1.91
C TYR A 55 9.76 16.50 2.50
N PRO A 56 10.92 16.71 1.87
CA PRO A 56 11.86 17.72 2.33
C PRO A 56 11.13 19.05 2.42
N GLU A 57 11.38 19.80 3.51
CA GLU A 57 10.75 21.11 3.69
C GLU A 57 10.95 21.97 2.43
N PRO A 58 9.93 22.76 2.04
CA PRO A 58 9.93 23.48 0.76
C PRO A 58 11.18 24.35 0.53
N GLN A 59 11.83 24.79 1.59
CA GLN A 59 13.09 25.56 1.52
C GLN A 59 14.26 24.77 0.92
N ALA A 60 14.27 23.44 0.99
CA ALA A 60 15.28 22.60 0.34
C ALA A 60 14.91 22.18 -1.09
N ALA A 61 13.64 22.34 -1.49
CA ALA A 61 13.12 21.94 -2.79
C ALA A 61 13.18 23.05 -3.85
N GLU A 62 13.12 24.32 -3.42
CA GLU A 62 13.15 25.47 -4.34
C GLU A 62 14.48 25.62 -5.10
N GLU A 63 15.60 25.20 -4.52
CA GLU A 63 16.93 25.40 -5.13
C GLU A 63 17.26 24.40 -6.26
N LYS A 64 16.61 23.23 -6.32
CA LYS A 64 17.00 22.16 -7.26
C LYS A 64 16.06 21.95 -8.44
N LEU A 65 14.88 22.56 -8.47
CA LEU A 65 13.87 22.18 -9.47
C LEU A 65 13.06 23.33 -10.09
N ASN A 66 13.52 24.58 -10.05
CA ASN A 66 12.93 25.64 -10.85
C ASN A 66 13.65 25.77 -12.21
N PRO A 67 13.14 25.12 -13.29
CA PRO A 67 13.61 25.37 -14.66
C PRO A 67 13.08 26.68 -15.23
N VAL A 68 12.27 27.44 -14.47
CA VAL A 68 11.70 28.70 -14.93
C VAL A 68 12.82 29.76 -14.92
N PRO A 69 13.24 30.28 -16.09
CA PRO A 69 14.19 31.36 -16.14
C PRO A 69 13.60 32.58 -15.40
N PRO A 70 14.40 33.33 -14.63
CA PRO A 70 13.92 34.56 -14.02
C PRO A 70 13.38 35.48 -15.11
N LEU A 71 12.15 35.96 -14.94
CA LEU A 71 11.57 36.95 -15.84
C LEU A 71 12.51 38.16 -15.87
N PRO A 72 12.89 38.68 -17.06
CA PRO A 72 13.69 39.88 -17.13
C PRO A 72 12.93 40.99 -16.40
N ALA A 73 13.60 41.66 -15.46
CA ALA A 73 13.04 42.80 -14.77
C ALA A 73 12.49 43.75 -15.83
N ALA A 74 11.20 44.04 -15.75
CA ALA A 74 10.60 45.09 -16.58
C ALA A 74 11.35 46.38 -16.27
N GLY A 75 12.28 46.75 -17.15
CA GLY A 75 12.99 48.01 -17.07
C GLY A 75 12.00 49.15 -17.27
N PRO A 76 12.14 50.28 -16.54
CA PRO A 76 11.40 51.47 -16.87
C PRO A 76 12.04 52.11 -18.11
N GLY A 77 11.26 52.34 -19.16
CA GLY A 77 11.70 53.02 -20.38
C GLY A 77 10.66 52.98 -21.47
#